data_AF-A0A5B6WZK4-F1
#
_entry.id   AF-A0A5B6WZK4-F1
#
_cell.length_a   1.000
_cell.length_b   1.000
_cell.length_c   1.000
_cell.angle_alpha   90.00
_cell.angle_beta   90.00
_cell.angle_gamma   90.00
#
_symmetry.space_group_name_H-M   'P 1'
#
loop_
_entity.id
_entity.type
_entity.pdbx_description
1 polymer ?
#
loop_
_entity_poly.entity_id
_entity_poly.type
_entity_poly.pdbx_seq_one_letter_code
_entity_poly.pdbx_strand_id
1 'polypeptide(L)'
;MLLYILYNFHVSRQEIDFLMASNKPIFFFFFFLLLFVSLNLQSSVSQTWIKAGYWDSSASLPVSDINSALFTHLFCAFAFVNSTSYLLFINSSNEQHFSNFTSTVKLKNPSITTILSIWVGRTESTTFSFMVNETSLRKSFIESSIKTARLYGFHGLDLCGVEPSFGTFLDEWRAEVASESRNSG
;
A
#
# COMPACT_ATOMS: atom_id res chain seq x y z
N MET A 1 9.06 12.84 19.11
CA MET A 1 9.80 13.51 20.19
C MET A 1 10.36 12.44 21.11
N LEU A 2 11.61 12.02 20.88
CA LEU A 2 12.42 11.27 21.84
C LEU A 2 13.90 11.38 21.44
N LEU A 3 14.61 12.12 22.30
CA LEU A 3 16.03 12.11 22.61
C LEU A 3 17.07 12.10 21.48
N TYR A 4 17.60 13.30 21.27
CA TYR A 4 19.01 13.58 20.95
C TYR A 4 19.96 12.68 21.75
N ILE A 5 20.66 11.77 21.07
CA ILE A 5 21.98 11.30 21.50
C ILE A 5 22.98 12.29 20.91
N LEU A 6 23.21 13.40 21.61
CA LEU A 6 24.37 14.24 21.39
C LEU A 6 25.57 13.50 21.96
N TYR A 7 26.29 12.79 21.10
CA TYR A 7 27.68 12.44 21.35
C TYR A 7 28.45 13.77 21.40
N ASN A 8 28.79 14.21 22.61
CA ASN A 8 29.77 15.26 22.83
C ASN A 8 31.13 14.72 22.33
N PHE A 9 31.51 15.06 21.10
CA PHE A 9 32.89 14.93 20.67
C PHE A 9 33.65 16.11 21.27
N HIS A 10 34.38 15.85 22.36
CA HIS A 10 35.42 16.74 22.84
C HIS A 10 36.57 16.68 21.83
N VAL A 11 36.50 17.51 20.79
CA VAL A 11 37.60 17.68 19.85
C VAL A 11 38.72 18.40 20.60
N SER A 12 39.78 17.68 20.90
CA SER A 12 40.96 18.26 21.54
C SER A 12 41.59 19.29 20.59
N ARG A 13 42.04 20.42 21.15
CA ARG A 13 42.63 21.55 20.40
C ARG A 13 43.81 21.12 19.48
N GLN A 14 44.42 19.97 19.73
CA GLN A 14 45.53 19.43 18.92
C GLN A 14 45.11 18.85 17.55
N GLU A 15 43.87 18.38 17.37
CA GLU A 15 43.45 17.83 16.07
C GLU A 15 43.19 18.91 15.00
N ILE A 16 42.85 20.14 15.43
CA ILE A 16 42.65 21.28 14.52
C ILE A 16 44.00 21.77 13.96
N ASP A 17 45.06 21.74 14.76
CA ASP A 17 46.38 22.20 14.34
C ASP A 17 47.03 21.26 13.30
N PHE A 18 46.71 19.95 13.34
CA PHE A 18 47.22 18.98 12.37
C PHE A 18 46.56 19.11 10.98
N LEU A 19 45.30 19.58 10.92
CA LEU A 19 44.57 19.81 9.67
C LEU A 19 45.02 21.08 8.91
N MET A 20 45.66 22.03 9.60
CA MET A 20 46.19 23.27 9.00
C MET A 20 47.60 23.12 8.42
N ALA A 21 48.29 21.98 8.64
CA ALA A 21 49.68 21.77 8.23
C ALA A 21 49.85 21.15 6.82
N SER A 22 48.76 20.84 6.12
CA SER A 22 48.78 20.21 4.79
C SER A 22 48.08 21.09 3.76
N ASN A 23 48.78 21.45 2.69
CA ASN A 23 48.29 22.24 1.53
C ASN A 23 47.20 21.52 0.69
N LYS A 24 46.42 20.60 1.28
CA LYS A 24 45.28 19.93 0.63
C LYS A 24 43.92 20.24 1.28
N PRO A 25 43.65 21.45 1.83
CA PRO A 25 42.35 21.75 2.45
C PRO A 25 41.21 21.70 1.41
N ILE A 26 41.53 21.97 0.15
CA ILE A 26 40.59 21.94 -0.98
C ILE A 26 40.02 20.52 -1.18
N PHE A 27 40.84 19.47 -1.08
CA PHE A 27 40.38 18.09 -1.30
C PHE A 27 39.40 17.64 -0.21
N PHE A 28 39.71 17.94 1.05
CA PHE A 28 38.81 17.66 2.17
C PHE A 28 37.51 18.46 2.05
N PHE A 29 37.58 19.73 1.66
CA PHE A 29 36.40 20.55 1.43
C PHE A 29 35.50 19.96 0.33
N PHE A 30 36.06 19.52 -0.81
CA PHE A 30 35.29 18.86 -1.86
C PHE A 30 34.71 17.52 -1.43
N PHE A 31 35.45 16.71 -0.66
CA PHE A 31 34.95 15.44 -0.13
C PHE A 31 33.77 15.65 0.83
N PHE A 32 33.90 16.59 1.77
CA PHE A 32 32.80 16.95 2.68
C PHE A 32 31.62 17.58 1.93
N LEU A 33 31.86 18.42 0.93
CA LEU A 33 30.83 19.01 0.07
C LEU A 33 30.07 17.92 -0.71
N LEU A 34 30.78 16.95 -1.30
CA LEU A 34 30.17 15.82 -2.00
C LEU A 34 29.36 14.94 -1.04
N LEU A 35 29.86 14.70 0.18
CA LEU A 35 29.12 13.98 1.23
C LEU A 35 27.85 14.75 1.63
N PHE A 36 27.94 16.08 1.75
CA PHE A 36 26.83 16.96 2.08
C PHE A 36 25.78 16.99 0.95
N VAL A 37 26.20 17.08 -0.31
CA VAL A 37 25.31 16.99 -1.48
C VAL A 37 24.63 15.62 -1.54
N SER A 38 25.35 14.54 -1.24
CA SER A 38 24.79 13.18 -1.17
C SER A 38 23.76 13.02 -0.04
N LEU A 39 23.99 13.67 1.12
CA LEU A 39 23.06 13.69 2.25
C LEU A 39 21.81 14.53 1.97
N ASN A 40 21.92 15.62 1.20
CA ASN A 40 20.79 16.44 0.77
C ASN A 40 20.02 15.83 -0.42
N LEU A 41 20.55 14.78 -1.06
CA LEU A 41 19.85 13.99 -2.06
C LEU A 41 19.01 12.86 -1.41
N GLN A 42 18.54 13.08 -0.18
CA GLN A 42 17.39 12.33 0.30
C GLN A 42 16.18 12.90 -0.44
N SER A 43 15.58 12.09 -1.33
CA SER A 43 14.34 12.46 -1.96
C SER A 43 13.34 12.80 -0.85
N SER A 44 13.00 14.09 -0.71
CA SER A 44 11.78 14.47 0.00
C SER A 44 10.68 13.63 -0.64
N VAL A 45 10.07 12.71 0.12
CA VAL A 45 8.87 12.00 -0.33
C VAL A 45 7.85 13.09 -0.60
N SER A 46 7.74 13.52 -1.85
CA SER A 46 6.68 14.41 -2.27
C SER A 46 5.38 13.69 -1.92
N GLN A 47 4.51 14.32 -1.12
CA GLN A 47 3.17 13.79 -0.90
C GLN A 47 2.46 13.77 -2.25
N THR A 48 2.55 12.63 -2.95
CA THR A 48 1.82 12.42 -4.20
C THR A 48 0.34 12.30 -3.84
N TRP A 49 -0.46 13.25 -4.34
CA TRP A 49 -1.90 13.23 -4.11
C TRP A 49 -2.50 11.95 -4.69
N ILE A 50 -3.30 11.24 -3.88
CA ILE A 50 -4.05 10.08 -4.34
C ILE A 50 -5.25 10.58 -5.15
N LYS A 51 -5.23 10.31 -6.45
CA LYS A 51 -6.40 10.43 -7.34
C LYS A 51 -6.99 9.04 -7.49
N ALA A 52 -8.15 8.81 -6.88
CA ALA A 52 -8.83 7.52 -6.83
C ALA A 52 -10.12 7.54 -7.64
N GLY A 53 -10.47 6.40 -8.25
CA GLY A 53 -11.76 6.19 -8.90
C GLY A 53 -12.25 4.76 -8.67
N TYR A 54 -13.57 4.59 -8.59
CA TYR A 54 -14.21 3.27 -8.52
C TYR A 54 -14.75 2.89 -9.89
N TRP A 55 -14.56 1.63 -10.26
CA TRP A 55 -15.23 1.00 -11.37
C TRP A 55 -16.03 -0.18 -10.85
N ASP A 56 -17.31 -0.23 -11.23
CA ASP A 56 -18.22 -1.33 -10.95
C ASP A 56 -18.66 -1.94 -12.28
N SER A 57 -18.70 -3.26 -12.35
CA SER A 57 -19.25 -4.04 -13.46
C SER A 57 -20.67 -3.65 -13.89
N SER A 58 -21.48 -3.10 -12.97
CA SER A 58 -22.83 -2.60 -13.25
C SER A 58 -22.83 -1.24 -13.95
N ALA A 59 -21.70 -0.54 -13.97
CA ALA A 59 -21.56 0.67 -14.76
C ALA A 59 -21.57 0.33 -16.25
N SER A 60 -22.23 1.17 -17.06
CA SER A 60 -22.26 1.03 -18.52
C SER A 60 -20.95 1.40 -19.22
N LEU A 61 -19.85 1.51 -18.46
CA LEU A 61 -18.53 1.90 -18.97
C LEU A 61 -17.60 0.67 -19.02
N PRO A 62 -17.20 0.21 -20.22
CA PRO A 62 -16.19 -0.82 -20.36
C PRO A 62 -14.86 -0.44 -19.68
N VAL A 63 -14.16 -1.41 -19.11
CA VAL A 63 -12.84 -1.17 -18.47
C VAL A 63 -11.83 -0.55 -19.45
N SER A 64 -11.89 -0.94 -20.72
CA SER A 64 -11.05 -0.39 -21.79
C SER A 64 -11.21 1.11 -21.98
N ASP A 65 -12.38 1.65 -21.64
CA ASP A 65 -12.76 3.03 -21.93
C ASP A 65 -12.36 3.97 -20.79
N ILE A 66 -12.03 3.42 -19.61
CA ILE A 66 -11.50 4.19 -18.48
C ILE A 66 -10.25 4.96 -18.92
N ASN A 67 -10.24 6.27 -18.71
CA ASN A 67 -9.05 7.10 -18.88
C ASN A 67 -8.19 7.02 -17.62
N SER A 68 -7.43 5.93 -17.48
CA SER A 68 -6.62 5.65 -16.28
C SER A 68 -5.48 6.66 -16.05
N ALA A 69 -5.12 7.48 -17.04
CA ALA A 69 -4.14 8.55 -16.88
C ALA A 69 -4.59 9.65 -15.91
N LEU A 70 -5.89 9.75 -15.61
CA LEU A 70 -6.44 10.70 -14.64
C LEU A 70 -6.27 10.25 -13.19
N PHE A 71 -5.91 8.98 -12.96
CA PHE A 71 -5.92 8.34 -11.66
C PHE A 71 -4.54 7.82 -11.27
N THR A 72 -4.29 7.80 -9.97
CA THR A 72 -3.17 7.07 -9.36
C THR A 72 -3.61 5.69 -8.88
N HIS A 73 -4.88 5.57 -8.46
CA HIS A 73 -5.46 4.36 -7.90
C HIS A 73 -6.83 4.11 -8.54
N LEU A 74 -7.12 2.87 -8.91
CA LEU A 74 -8.45 2.45 -9.35
C LEU A 74 -8.93 1.26 -8.53
N PHE A 75 -10.16 1.35 -8.06
CA PHE A 75 -10.84 0.33 -7.28
C PHE A 75 -11.76 -0.46 -8.20
N CYS A 76 -11.62 -1.78 -8.22
CA CYS A 76 -12.50 -2.69 -8.94
C CYS A 76 -13.52 -3.26 -7.96
N ALA A 77 -14.79 -2.96 -8.19
CA ALA A 77 -15.89 -3.21 -7.27
C ALA A 77 -16.94 -4.15 -7.88
N PHE A 78 -17.51 -5.12 -7.16
CA PHE A 78 -17.12 -5.63 -5.84
C PHE A 78 -16.83 -7.13 -5.89
N ALA A 79 -15.89 -7.58 -5.06
CA ALA A 79 -15.87 -8.94 -4.54
C ALA A 79 -16.81 -9.04 -3.33
N PHE A 80 -17.27 -10.25 -3.02
CA PHE A 80 -18.28 -10.52 -2.00
C PHE A 80 -17.79 -11.58 -1.02
N VAL A 81 -18.43 -11.63 0.15
CA VAL A 81 -18.18 -12.64 1.19
C VAL A 81 -19.26 -13.71 1.12
N ASN A 82 -18.86 -14.97 1.00
CA ASN A 82 -19.79 -16.09 1.07
C ASN A 82 -20.30 -16.22 2.51
N SER A 83 -21.63 -16.22 2.72
CA SER A 83 -22.22 -16.23 4.06
C SER A 83 -22.07 -17.53 4.83
N THR A 84 -21.69 -18.62 4.16
CA THR A 84 -21.49 -19.93 4.77
C THR A 84 -20.01 -20.20 5.04
N SER A 85 -19.15 -19.98 4.04
CA SER A 85 -17.72 -20.27 4.15
C SER A 85 -16.88 -19.09 4.65
N TYR A 86 -17.42 -17.87 4.63
CA TYR A 86 -16.72 -16.61 4.97
C TYR A 86 -15.50 -16.32 4.08
N LEU A 87 -15.41 -17.00 2.94
CA LEU A 87 -14.37 -16.78 1.94
C LEU A 87 -14.82 -15.74 0.91
N LEU A 88 -13.84 -15.05 0.35
CA LEU A 88 -14.07 -14.15 -0.76
C LEU A 88 -14.46 -14.88 -2.04
N PHE A 89 -15.38 -14.30 -2.81
CA PHE A 89 -15.70 -14.73 -4.16
C PHE A 89 -16.04 -13.53 -5.06
N ILE A 90 -15.91 -13.74 -6.37
CA ILE A 90 -16.35 -12.81 -7.42
C ILE A 90 -17.48 -13.50 -8.18
N ASN A 91 -18.53 -12.76 -8.52
CA ASN A 91 -19.62 -13.32 -9.34
C ASN A 91 -19.06 -13.79 -10.68
N SER A 92 -19.48 -14.97 -11.14
CA SER A 92 -18.99 -15.56 -12.39
C SER A 92 -19.21 -14.66 -13.60
N SER A 93 -20.28 -13.86 -13.62
CA SER A 93 -20.54 -12.85 -14.66
C SER A 93 -19.46 -11.78 -14.76
N ASN A 94 -18.71 -11.54 -13.68
CA ASN A 94 -17.71 -10.48 -13.57
C ASN A 94 -16.27 -11.00 -13.61
N GLU A 95 -16.08 -12.32 -13.58
CA GLU A 95 -14.76 -12.97 -13.44
C GLU A 95 -13.76 -12.53 -14.52
N GLN A 96 -14.22 -12.45 -15.78
CA GLN A 96 -13.38 -11.99 -16.88
C GLN A 96 -13.00 -10.50 -16.76
N HIS A 97 -13.93 -9.66 -16.30
CA HIS A 97 -13.64 -8.24 -16.08
C HIS A 97 -12.61 -8.04 -14.99
N PHE A 98 -12.71 -8.78 -13.88
CA PHE A 98 -11.78 -8.70 -12.76
C PHE A 98 -10.39 -9.22 -13.17
N SER A 99 -10.34 -10.35 -13.88
CA SER A 99 -9.08 -10.94 -14.36
C SER A 99 -8.32 -10.03 -15.29
N ASN A 100 -9.04 -9.28 -16.14
CA ASN A 100 -8.45 -8.38 -17.12
C ASN A 100 -8.31 -6.94 -16.61
N PHE A 101 -8.82 -6.61 -15.41
CA PHE A 101 -8.94 -5.22 -14.97
C PHE A 101 -7.58 -4.51 -14.95
N THR A 102 -6.62 -5.07 -14.21
CA THR A 102 -5.30 -4.49 -14.03
C THR A 102 -4.54 -4.37 -15.35
N SER A 103 -4.53 -5.42 -16.17
CA SER A 103 -3.82 -5.39 -17.45
C SER A 103 -4.42 -4.36 -18.40
N THR A 104 -5.75 -4.23 -18.42
CA THR A 104 -6.46 -3.27 -19.29
C THR A 104 -6.17 -1.82 -18.90
N VAL A 105 -6.32 -1.46 -17.62
CA VAL A 105 -6.10 -0.06 -17.20
C VAL A 105 -4.62 0.35 -17.29
N LYS A 106 -3.69 -0.60 -17.18
CA LYS A 106 -2.25 -0.36 -17.36
C LYS A 106 -1.86 -0.01 -18.79
N LEU A 107 -2.68 -0.35 -19.80
CA LEU A 107 -2.42 0.06 -21.20
C LEU A 107 -2.37 1.59 -21.36
N LYS A 108 -3.16 2.32 -20.59
CA LYS A 108 -3.23 3.79 -20.62
C LYS A 108 -2.43 4.46 -19.50
N ASN A 109 -2.16 3.75 -18.40
CA ASN A 109 -1.34 4.24 -17.29
C ASN A 109 -0.55 3.07 -16.67
N PRO A 110 0.68 2.80 -17.15
CA PRO A 110 1.48 1.67 -16.66
C PRO A 110 1.81 1.71 -15.16
N SER A 111 1.83 2.90 -14.56
CA SER A 111 2.16 3.13 -13.15
C SER A 111 0.95 3.05 -12.22
N ILE A 112 -0.24 2.76 -12.74
CA ILE A 112 -1.45 2.78 -11.92
C ILE A 112 -1.51 1.63 -10.91
N THR A 113 -1.95 1.95 -9.70
CA THR A 113 -2.24 0.97 -8.65
C THR A 113 -3.70 0.54 -8.74
N THR A 114 -3.95 -0.76 -8.77
CA THR A 114 -5.32 -1.32 -8.78
C THR A 114 -5.63 -2.01 -7.47
N ILE A 115 -6.84 -1.79 -6.96
CA ILE A 115 -7.29 -2.26 -5.65
C ILE A 115 -8.57 -3.07 -5.83
N LEU A 116 -8.63 -4.26 -5.24
CA LEU A 116 -9.84 -5.07 -5.18
C LEU A 116 -10.73 -4.54 -4.04
N SER A 117 -11.93 -4.05 -4.35
CA SER A 117 -12.89 -3.62 -3.34
C SER A 117 -13.84 -4.76 -2.95
N ILE A 118 -13.97 -4.98 -1.64
CA ILE A 118 -14.77 -6.04 -1.05
C ILE A 118 -16.00 -5.42 -0.40
N TRP A 119 -17.18 -5.84 -0.84
CA TRP A 119 -18.43 -5.47 -0.21
C TRP A 119 -18.70 -6.36 1.00
N VAL A 120 -18.79 -5.77 2.20
CA VAL A 120 -19.09 -6.50 3.45
C VAL A 120 -20.47 -6.22 4.03
N GLY A 121 -21.30 -5.47 3.29
CA GLY A 121 -22.66 -5.11 3.67
C GLY A 121 -22.76 -3.69 4.22
N ARG A 122 -23.92 -3.35 4.78
CA ARG A 122 -24.10 -2.13 5.58
C ARG A 122 -23.94 -2.49 7.06
N THR A 123 -23.93 -1.50 7.94
CA THR A 123 -23.80 -1.60 9.41
C THR A 123 -24.55 -2.78 10.07
N GLU A 124 -25.68 -3.23 9.50
CA GLU A 124 -26.50 -4.36 9.97
C GLU A 124 -26.16 -5.74 9.37
N SER A 125 -25.03 -5.88 8.67
CA SER A 125 -24.61 -7.14 8.03
C SER A 125 -24.22 -8.18 9.08
N THR A 126 -25.17 -9.06 9.43
CA THR A 126 -24.97 -10.13 10.42
C THR A 126 -23.81 -11.05 10.05
N THR A 127 -23.60 -11.31 8.75
CA THR A 127 -22.51 -12.16 8.26
C THR A 127 -21.14 -11.59 8.59
N PHE A 128 -20.90 -10.31 8.30
CA PHE A 128 -19.57 -9.72 8.52
C PHE A 128 -19.31 -9.52 10.01
N SER A 129 -20.29 -9.05 10.77
CA SER A 129 -20.16 -8.91 12.23
C SER A 129 -19.89 -10.25 12.92
N PHE A 130 -20.52 -11.34 12.48
CA PHE A 130 -20.21 -12.68 13.00
C PHE A 130 -18.79 -13.12 12.64
N MET A 131 -18.36 -12.92 11.39
CA MET A 131 -17.01 -13.22 10.94
C MET A 131 -15.95 -12.49 11.78
N VAL A 132 -16.14 -11.19 12.03
CA VAL A 132 -15.20 -10.38 12.80
C VAL A 132 -15.09 -10.83 14.26
N ASN A 133 -16.16 -11.38 14.84
CA ASN A 133 -16.13 -11.84 16.24
C ASN A 133 -15.44 -13.21 16.42
N GLU A 134 -15.21 -13.97 15.36
CA GLU A 134 -14.61 -15.31 15.42
C GLU A 134 -13.21 -15.34 14.82
N THR A 135 -12.20 -15.63 15.64
CA THR A 135 -10.77 -15.59 15.22
C THR A 135 -10.45 -16.48 14.02
N SER A 136 -11.03 -17.68 13.96
CA SER A 136 -10.83 -18.60 12.83
C SER A 136 -11.45 -18.08 11.53
N LEU A 137 -12.58 -17.38 11.62
CA LEU A 137 -13.27 -16.80 10.46
C LEU A 137 -12.55 -15.53 9.98
N ARG A 138 -12.07 -14.68 10.90
CA ARG A 138 -11.18 -13.55 10.56
C ARG A 138 -9.97 -14.03 9.77
N LYS A 139 -9.27 -15.05 10.26
CA LYS A 139 -8.11 -15.63 9.58
C LYS A 139 -8.47 -16.14 8.17
N SER A 140 -9.57 -16.90 8.05
CA SER A 140 -10.02 -17.45 6.76
C SER A 140 -10.39 -16.35 5.77
N PHE A 141 -11.09 -15.32 6.22
CA PHE A 141 -11.40 -14.13 5.41
C PHE A 141 -10.12 -13.46 4.92
N ILE A 142 -9.19 -13.15 5.83
CA ILE A 142 -7.93 -12.47 5.54
C ILE A 142 -7.13 -13.24 4.49
N GLU A 143 -6.88 -14.54 4.72
CA GLU A 143 -6.13 -15.39 3.80
C GLU A 143 -6.81 -15.46 2.42
N SER A 144 -8.14 -15.62 2.38
CA SER A 144 -8.90 -15.69 1.12
C SER A 144 -8.85 -14.36 0.35
N SER A 145 -8.86 -13.22 1.05
CA SER A 145 -8.81 -11.90 0.45
C SER A 145 -7.47 -11.65 -0.24
N ILE A 146 -6.36 -11.97 0.44
CA ILE A 146 -5.00 -11.83 -0.08
C ILE A 146 -4.81 -12.75 -1.29
N LYS A 147 -5.21 -14.03 -1.16
CA LYS A 147 -5.14 -15.00 -2.27
C LYS A 147 -5.92 -14.52 -3.48
N THR A 148 -7.12 -13.97 -3.28
CA THR A 148 -7.96 -13.46 -4.37
C THR A 148 -7.32 -12.24 -5.03
N ALA A 149 -6.85 -11.25 -4.27
CA ALA A 149 -6.15 -10.10 -4.85
C ALA A 149 -4.94 -10.52 -5.71
N ARG A 150 -4.13 -11.47 -5.22
CA ARG A 150 -2.99 -12.01 -5.99
C ARG A 150 -3.43 -12.74 -7.25
N LEU A 151 -4.43 -13.63 -7.14
CA LEU A 151 -4.95 -14.41 -8.26
C LEU A 151 -5.42 -13.52 -9.43
N TYR A 152 -6.08 -12.41 -9.11
CA TYR A 152 -6.61 -11.47 -10.10
C TYR A 152 -5.66 -10.29 -10.41
N GLY A 153 -4.43 -10.31 -9.89
CA GLY A 153 -3.41 -9.32 -10.20
C GLY A 153 -3.69 -7.91 -9.66
N PHE A 154 -4.35 -7.79 -8.51
CA PHE A 154 -4.52 -6.53 -7.79
C PHE A 154 -3.33 -6.22 -6.88
N HIS A 155 -3.07 -4.94 -6.66
CA HIS A 155 -1.97 -4.44 -5.84
C HIS A 155 -2.38 -4.16 -4.39
N GLY A 156 -3.67 -4.15 -4.10
CA GLY A 156 -4.21 -3.86 -2.78
C GLY A 156 -5.63 -4.34 -2.60
N LEU A 157 -6.11 -4.20 -1.37
CA LEU A 157 -7.45 -4.56 -0.92
C LEU A 157 -8.14 -3.34 -0.31
N ASP A 158 -9.44 -3.24 -0.54
CA ASP A 158 -10.33 -2.23 0.03
C ASP A 158 -11.56 -2.91 0.64
N LEU A 159 -12.03 -2.37 1.76
CA LEU A 159 -13.20 -2.86 2.46
C LEU A 159 -14.28 -1.80 2.42
N CYS A 160 -15.40 -2.11 1.77
CA CYS A 160 -16.51 -1.20 1.59
C CYS A 160 -17.69 -1.61 2.48
N GLY A 161 -18.24 -0.65 3.23
CA GLY A 161 -19.39 -0.87 4.11
C GLY A 161 -19.05 -1.25 5.55
N VAL A 162 -17.82 -0.96 5.98
CA VAL A 162 -17.26 -1.24 7.32
C VAL A 162 -17.66 -0.17 8.34
N GLU A 163 -17.89 -0.59 9.59
CA GLU A 163 -18.01 0.30 10.75
C GLU A 163 -16.65 0.55 11.45
N PRO A 164 -16.46 1.71 12.11
CA PRO A 164 -15.24 2.01 12.85
C PRO A 164 -14.91 1.03 14.00
N SER A 165 -15.86 0.20 14.44
CA SER A 165 -15.74 -0.69 15.60
C SER A 165 -14.85 -1.93 15.38
N PHE A 166 -14.34 -2.16 14.16
CA PHE A 166 -13.59 -3.37 13.78
C PHE A 166 -12.06 -3.27 13.91
N GLY A 167 -11.55 -2.46 14.86
CA GLY A 167 -10.11 -2.15 14.99
C GLY A 167 -9.19 -3.38 15.03
N THR A 168 -9.50 -4.36 15.88
CA THR A 168 -8.68 -5.59 16.00
C THR A 168 -8.58 -6.35 14.68
N PHE A 169 -9.69 -6.50 13.96
CA PHE A 169 -9.70 -7.18 12.66
C PHE A 169 -8.85 -6.43 11.62
N LEU A 170 -8.95 -5.10 11.58
CA LEU A 170 -8.16 -4.28 10.66
C LEU A 170 -6.65 -4.37 10.95
N ASP A 171 -6.27 -4.47 12.22
CA ASP A 171 -4.87 -4.66 12.63
C ASP A 171 -4.34 -6.03 12.22
N GLU A 172 -5.11 -7.11 12.45
CA GLU A 172 -4.77 -8.46 11.99
C GLU A 172 -4.61 -8.51 10.46
N TRP A 173 -5.56 -7.91 9.73
CA TRP A 173 -5.53 -7.89 8.28
C TRP A 173 -4.34 -7.11 7.74
N ARG A 174 -4.03 -5.95 8.33
CA ARG A 174 -2.84 -5.16 7.98
C ARG A 174 -1.55 -5.95 8.24
N ALA A 175 -1.47 -6.64 9.37
CA ALA A 175 -0.29 -7.43 9.72
C ALA A 175 -0.06 -8.55 8.71
N GLU A 176 -1.12 -9.25 8.29
CA GLU A 176 -0.99 -10.36 7.34
C GLU A 176 -0.68 -9.88 5.93
N VAL A 177 -1.27 -8.77 5.46
CA VAL A 177 -0.88 -8.15 4.18
C VAL A 177 0.59 -7.73 4.18
N ALA A 178 1.09 -7.17 5.28
CA ALA A 178 2.50 -6.81 5.42
C ALA A 178 3.42 -8.03 5.54
N SER A 179 2.93 -9.13 6.11
CA SER A 179 3.63 -10.42 6.15
C SER A 179 3.75 -11.02 4.75
N GLU A 180 2.64 -11.13 4.02
CA GLU A 180 2.62 -11.68 2.68
C GLU A 180 3.48 -10.88 1.71
N SER A 181 3.39 -9.55 1.73
CA SER A 181 4.19 -8.67 0.87
C SER A 181 5.71 -8.87 1.06
N ARG A 182 6.16 -9.17 2.29
CA ARG A 182 7.58 -9.48 2.56
C ARG A 182 8.01 -10.85 2.03
N ASN A 183 7.07 -11.78 1.87
CA ASN A 183 7.36 -13.15 1.46
C ASN A 183 7.21 -13.37 -0.05
N SER A 184 6.39 -12.57 -0.73
CA SER A 184 6.12 -12.67 -2.17
C SER A 184 6.76 -11.56 -3.01
N GLY A 185 7.39 -10.57 -2.36
CA GLY A 185 8.11 -9.45 -2.97
C GLY A 185 9.48 -9.81 -3.53
#